data_AF-A0AAV5W7Z0-F1
#
_entry.id   AF-A0AAV5W7Z0-F1
#
_cell.length_a   1.000
_cell.length_b   1.000
_cell.length_c   1.000
_cell.angle_alpha   90.00
_cell.angle_beta   90.00
_cell.angle_gamma   90.00
#
_symmetry.space_group_name_H-M   'P 1'
#
loop_
_entity.id
_entity.type
_entity.pdbx_description
1 polymer ?
#
loop_
_entity_poly.entity_id
_entity_poly.type
_entity_poly.pdbx_seq_one_letter_code
_entity_poly.pdbx_strand_id
1 'polypeptide(L)'
;EMKLLLLFSFLLISLNANFTFPEYEHFPIKEYHAELKYAAEISDTEQRTVSCVAFYCHFEDVEECKETCAELTSLIEKHQEPEERLVGSEEKEGIKHAARRPPFDLYANENECLDECLGGLSLVSMLKVCDKLCRIHFSFPNREKYERELRDFSVKYLADRDREL
;
A
#
# COMPACT_ATOMS: atom_id res chain seq x y z
N GLU A 1 8.64 -1.16 -54.21
CA GLU A 1 8.68 -1.79 -52.86
C GLU A 1 9.56 -1.06 -51.85
N MET A 2 10.71 -0.47 -52.21
CA MET A 2 11.58 0.27 -51.27
C MET A 2 10.94 1.44 -50.49
N LYS A 3 9.90 2.10 -51.03
CA LYS A 3 9.25 3.25 -50.36
C LYS A 3 8.47 2.86 -49.10
N LEU A 4 7.99 1.62 -49.00
CA LEU A 4 7.18 1.17 -47.86
C LEU A 4 8.07 0.86 -46.63
N LEU A 5 9.28 0.32 -46.86
CA LEU A 5 10.24 0.02 -45.81
C LEU A 5 10.76 1.30 -45.12
N LEU A 6 11.00 2.37 -45.88
CA LEU A 6 11.47 3.65 -45.31
C LEU A 6 10.41 4.32 -44.42
N LEU A 7 9.12 4.22 -44.79
CA LEU A 7 8.02 4.72 -43.97
C LEU A 7 7.87 3.93 -42.67
N PHE A 8 8.06 2.61 -42.71
CA PHE A 8 7.98 1.76 -41.52
C PHE A 8 9.13 2.06 -40.53
N SER A 9 10.35 2.27 -41.03
CA SER A 9 11.49 2.66 -40.19
C SER A 9 11.32 4.05 -39.58
N PHE A 10 10.73 5.01 -40.30
CA PHE A 10 10.45 6.34 -39.73
C PHE A 10 9.38 6.28 -38.62
N LEU A 11 8.32 5.48 -38.82
CA LEU A 11 7.28 5.26 -37.79
C LEU A 11 7.84 4.60 -36.52
N LEU A 12 8.74 3.62 -36.66
CA LEU A 12 9.38 2.97 -35.52
C LEU A 12 10.36 3.89 -34.77
N ILE A 13 11.02 4.82 -35.47
CA ILE A 13 11.88 5.83 -34.84
C ILE A 13 11.03 6.89 -34.14
N SER A 14 9.91 7.31 -34.72
CA SER A 14 8.97 8.25 -34.09
C SER A 14 8.25 7.67 -32.87
N LEU A 15 8.00 6.36 -32.83
CA LEU A 15 7.46 5.67 -31.65
C LEU A 15 8.49 5.47 -30.53
N ASN A 16 9.80 5.54 -30.84
CA ASN A 16 10.87 5.47 -29.84
C ASN A 16 11.40 6.84 -29.41
N ALA A 17 10.99 7.93 -30.08
CA ALA A 17 11.44 9.27 -29.75
C ALA A 17 10.56 9.86 -28.62
N ASN A 18 11.09 9.81 -27.40
CA ASN A 18 10.67 10.61 -26.26
C ASN A 18 9.31 10.28 -25.66
N PHE A 19 9.12 9.04 -25.20
CA PHE A 19 8.29 8.85 -24.01
C PHE A 19 9.13 9.29 -22.80
N THR A 20 9.37 10.59 -22.68
CA THR A 20 9.79 11.17 -21.41
C THR A 20 8.58 11.02 -20.51
N PHE A 21 8.62 10.01 -19.63
CA PHE A 21 7.67 9.94 -18.52
C PHE A 21 7.65 11.33 -17.88
N PRO A 22 6.46 11.92 -17.68
CA PRO A 22 6.40 13.18 -16.94
C PRO A 22 7.20 12.98 -15.67
N GLU A 23 8.17 13.86 -15.44
CA GLU A 23 8.90 13.89 -14.19
C GLU A 23 7.80 14.15 -13.15
N TYR A 24 7.39 13.10 -12.42
CA TYR A 24 6.36 13.20 -11.38
C TYR A 24 6.95 14.09 -10.28
N GLU A 25 6.77 15.39 -10.45
CA GLU A 25 7.14 16.41 -9.49
C GLU A 25 6.18 16.32 -8.31
N HIS A 26 6.77 16.09 -7.14
CA HIS A 26 6.16 16.02 -5.82
C HIS A 26 5.46 14.71 -5.44
N PHE A 27 6.27 13.91 -4.74
CA PHE A 27 5.82 12.87 -3.84
C PHE A 27 5.09 13.46 -2.62
N PRO A 28 3.89 13.00 -2.28
CA PRO A 28 3.11 13.63 -1.24
C PRO A 28 3.44 13.07 0.15
N ILE A 29 4.74 12.93 0.51
CA ILE A 29 5.14 12.58 1.91
C ILE A 29 4.60 13.58 2.89
N LYS A 30 4.54 14.86 2.50
CA LYS A 30 4.04 15.92 3.37
C LYS A 30 2.57 15.71 3.68
N GLU A 31 1.80 15.28 2.69
CA GLU A 31 0.41 14.89 2.80
C GLU A 31 0.31 13.63 3.65
N TYR A 32 1.12 12.59 3.41
CA TYR A 32 1.14 11.39 4.26
C TYR A 32 1.44 11.73 5.73
N HIS A 33 2.40 12.61 5.99
CA HIS A 33 2.70 13.07 7.36
C HIS A 33 1.55 13.88 7.96
N ALA A 34 0.91 14.75 7.18
CA ALA A 34 -0.25 15.52 7.63
C ALA A 34 -1.42 14.59 7.96
N GLU A 35 -1.69 13.61 7.11
CA GLU A 35 -2.72 12.58 7.26
C GLU A 35 -2.40 11.65 8.42
N LEU A 36 -1.15 11.24 8.65
CA LEU A 36 -0.77 10.43 9.81
C LEU A 36 -0.89 11.20 11.12
N LYS A 37 -0.48 12.47 11.13
CA LYS A 37 -0.62 13.32 12.32
C LYS A 37 -2.09 13.55 12.64
N TYR A 38 -2.91 13.81 11.62
CA TYR A 38 -4.36 13.82 11.74
C TYR A 38 -4.86 12.46 12.22
N ALA A 39 -4.31 11.36 11.69
CA ALA A 39 -4.76 10.02 12.02
C ALA A 39 -4.44 9.54 13.43
N ALA A 40 -3.52 10.19 14.13
CA ALA A 40 -3.34 9.98 15.56
C ALA A 40 -4.54 10.50 16.40
N GLU A 41 -5.39 11.35 15.81
CA GLU A 41 -6.56 11.96 16.45
C GLU A 41 -7.89 11.40 15.92
N ILE A 42 -7.88 10.52 14.93
CA ILE A 42 -9.07 9.93 14.31
C ILE A 42 -9.35 8.50 14.80
N SER A 43 -10.45 7.90 14.34
CA SER A 43 -10.80 6.52 14.68
C SER A 43 -9.85 5.49 14.08
N ASP A 44 -9.72 4.31 14.70
CA ASP A 44 -8.94 3.18 14.19
C ASP A 44 -9.34 2.82 12.73
N THR A 45 -10.62 2.94 12.41
CA THR A 45 -11.21 2.78 11.07
C THR A 45 -10.57 3.70 10.04
N GLU A 46 -10.55 4.99 10.35
CA GLU A 46 -10.04 6.00 9.42
C GLU A 46 -8.52 5.85 9.30
N GLN A 47 -7.82 5.54 10.40
CA GLN A 47 -6.38 5.27 10.37
C GLN A 47 -6.02 4.09 9.45
N ARG A 48 -6.82 3.01 9.47
CA ARG A 48 -6.64 1.87 8.55
C ARG A 48 -6.88 2.24 7.11
N THR A 49 -7.91 3.04 6.85
CA THR A 49 -8.22 3.51 5.49
C THR A 49 -7.09 4.38 4.94
N VAL A 50 -6.60 5.35 5.73
CA VAL A 50 -5.46 6.20 5.35
C VAL A 50 -4.20 5.35 5.10
N SER A 51 -3.93 4.37 5.96
CA SER A 51 -2.80 3.46 5.78
C SER A 51 -2.95 2.69 4.47
N CYS A 52 -4.11 2.09 4.20
CA CYS A 52 -4.39 1.39 2.95
C CYS A 52 -4.15 2.28 1.72
N VAL A 53 -4.67 3.51 1.74
CA VAL A 53 -4.50 4.46 0.64
C VAL A 53 -3.04 4.83 0.41
N ALA A 54 -2.26 4.98 1.48
CA ALA A 54 -0.82 5.18 1.35
C ALA A 54 -0.15 3.97 0.68
N PHE A 55 -0.31 2.78 1.25
CA PHE A 55 0.42 1.60 0.81
C PHE A 55 0.03 1.14 -0.60
N TYR A 56 -1.26 1.07 -0.90
CA TYR A 56 -1.74 0.46 -2.14
C TYR A 56 -2.04 1.48 -3.23
N CYS A 57 -2.53 2.66 -2.85
CA CYS A 57 -3.03 3.64 -3.81
C CYS A 57 -2.04 4.77 -4.10
N HIS A 58 -0.96 4.89 -3.32
CA HIS A 58 0.02 5.97 -3.42
C HIS A 58 -0.62 7.37 -3.32
N PHE A 59 -1.73 7.48 -2.58
CA PHE A 59 -2.61 8.66 -2.53
C PHE A 59 -3.30 9.06 -3.84
N GLU A 60 -3.10 8.30 -4.91
CA GLU A 60 -3.82 8.42 -6.16
C GLU A 60 -5.14 7.62 -6.08
N ASP A 61 -6.11 7.95 -6.93
CA ASP A 61 -7.38 7.22 -6.99
C ASP A 61 -7.51 6.48 -8.32
N VAL A 62 -6.50 5.68 -8.61
CA VAL A 62 -6.47 4.79 -9.78
C VAL A 62 -7.40 3.62 -9.54
N GLU A 63 -8.26 3.29 -10.50
CA GLU A 63 -9.17 2.12 -10.45
C GLU A 63 -10.02 2.03 -9.16
N GLU A 64 -10.49 3.17 -8.65
CA GLU A 64 -11.32 3.24 -7.43
C GLU A 64 -10.58 2.68 -6.19
N CYS A 65 -9.26 2.91 -6.12
CA CYS A 65 -8.43 2.37 -5.05
C CYS A 65 -8.90 2.84 -3.66
N LYS A 66 -9.37 4.09 -3.52
CA LYS A 66 -9.86 4.61 -2.24
C LYS A 66 -11.12 3.89 -1.77
N GLU A 67 -12.05 3.61 -2.69
CA GLU A 67 -13.27 2.83 -2.38
C GLU A 67 -12.90 1.39 -2.02
N THR A 68 -11.94 0.81 -2.75
CA THR A 68 -11.43 -0.54 -2.47
C THR A 68 -10.78 -0.63 -1.08
N CYS A 69 -10.06 0.41 -0.66
CA CYS A 69 -9.52 0.53 0.69
C CYS A 69 -10.61 0.67 1.76
N ALA A 70 -11.66 1.45 1.51
CA ALA A 70 -12.80 1.55 2.42
C ALA A 70 -13.53 0.20 2.58
N GLU A 71 -13.66 -0.56 1.49
CA GLU A 71 -14.20 -1.93 1.50
C GLU A 71 -13.33 -2.86 2.36
N LEU A 72 -12.01 -2.83 2.18
CA LEU A 72 -11.08 -3.62 2.99
C LEU A 72 -11.23 -3.32 4.49
N THR A 73 -11.23 -2.04 4.87
CA THR A 73 -11.39 -1.61 6.26
C THR A 73 -12.70 -2.13 6.85
N SER A 74 -13.80 -2.00 6.11
CA SER A 74 -15.12 -2.49 6.54
C SER A 74 -15.15 -4.01 6.75
N LEU A 75 -14.47 -4.76 5.88
CA LEU A 75 -14.32 -6.21 6.04
C LEU A 75 -13.50 -6.55 7.29
N ILE A 76 -12.39 -5.86 7.53
CA ILE A 76 -11.56 -6.06 8.72
C ILE A 76 -12.39 -5.82 9.98
N GLU A 77 -13.16 -4.72 10.05
CA GLU A 77 -14.02 -4.42 11.20
C GLU A 77 -15.06 -5.49 11.46
N LYS A 78 -15.75 -5.91 10.40
CA LYS A 78 -16.76 -6.97 10.49
C LYS A 78 -16.19 -8.29 11.02
N HIS A 79 -14.91 -8.56 10.77
CA HIS A 79 -14.24 -9.80 11.18
C HIS A 79 -13.37 -9.66 12.43
N GLN A 80 -13.13 -8.43 12.89
CA GLN A 80 -12.48 -8.13 14.16
C GLN A 80 -13.47 -7.98 15.31
N GLU A 81 -14.78 -8.16 15.08
CA GLU A 81 -15.71 -8.23 16.19
C GLU A 81 -15.15 -9.21 17.22
N PRO A 82 -14.96 -8.72 18.47
CA PRO A 82 -14.20 -9.43 19.47
C PRO A 82 -14.82 -10.81 19.61
N GLU A 83 -13.98 -11.84 19.53
CA GLU A 83 -14.31 -13.16 20.06
C GLU A 83 -14.85 -12.92 21.47
N GLU A 84 -16.18 -12.84 21.60
CA GLU A 84 -16.82 -12.45 22.85
C GLU A 84 -16.47 -13.53 23.86
N ARG A 85 -15.53 -13.18 24.74
CA ARG A 85 -15.43 -13.71 26.10
C ARG A 85 -15.52 -15.24 26.19
N LEU A 86 -14.54 -15.94 25.63
CA LEU A 86 -14.04 -17.11 26.35
C LEU A 86 -13.17 -16.63 27.51
N VAL A 87 -13.85 -16.09 28.53
CA VAL A 87 -13.32 -15.83 29.86
C VAL A 87 -12.88 -17.18 30.41
N GLY A 88 -11.58 -17.50 30.28
CA GLY A 88 -11.01 -18.71 30.87
C GLY A 88 -9.82 -19.34 30.16
N SER A 89 -9.30 -18.82 29.04
CA SER A 89 -8.05 -19.37 28.49
C SER A 89 -6.85 -18.78 29.23
N GLU A 90 -6.23 -19.63 30.03
CA GLU A 90 -4.95 -19.44 30.71
C GLU A 90 -3.96 -18.65 29.83
N GLU A 91 -3.35 -17.65 30.46
CA GLU A 91 -2.25 -16.85 29.96
C GLU A 91 -1.18 -17.78 29.37
N LYS A 92 -1.22 -18.00 28.05
CA LYS A 92 -0.10 -18.60 27.34
C LYS A 92 1.00 -17.56 27.23
N GLU A 93 1.72 -17.44 28.33
CA GLU A 93 3.03 -16.82 28.45
C GLU A 93 3.89 -17.35 27.29
N GLY A 94 4.21 -16.50 26.32
CA GLY A 94 5.24 -16.82 25.33
C GLY A 94 4.89 -16.63 23.85
N ILE A 95 3.75 -16.06 23.47
CA ILE A 95 3.72 -15.34 22.18
C ILE A 95 4.48 -14.03 22.42
N LYS A 96 5.82 -14.12 22.42
CA LYS A 96 6.66 -12.96 22.12
C LYS A 96 6.06 -12.40 20.86
N HIS A 97 5.37 -11.26 20.93
CA HIS A 97 4.98 -10.49 19.76
C HIS A 97 6.25 -10.41 18.93
N ALA A 98 6.35 -11.25 17.90
CA ALA A 98 7.54 -11.38 17.09
C ALA A 98 7.88 -9.95 16.71
N ALA A 99 9.08 -9.50 17.12
CA ALA A 99 9.52 -8.12 17.00
C ALA A 99 8.93 -7.59 15.70
N ARG A 100 7.93 -6.70 15.81
CA ARG A 100 7.13 -6.26 14.66
C ARG A 100 8.16 -5.93 13.60
N ARG A 101 8.23 -6.72 12.53
CA ARG A 101 9.15 -6.39 11.44
C ARG A 101 8.90 -4.91 11.14
N PRO A 102 9.93 -4.08 10.93
CA PRO A 102 9.68 -2.73 10.44
C PRO A 102 8.65 -2.88 9.29
N PRO A 103 7.45 -2.27 9.38
CA PRO A 103 6.26 -2.68 8.62
C PRO A 103 6.32 -2.46 7.10
N PHE A 104 7.51 -2.39 6.53
CA PHE A 104 7.75 -1.73 5.26
C PHE A 104 8.76 -2.49 4.40
N ASP A 105 8.89 -3.81 4.55
CA ASP A 105 9.59 -4.54 3.50
C ASP A 105 8.77 -4.44 2.21
N LEU A 106 9.40 -3.97 1.13
CA LEU A 106 8.71 -3.72 -0.14
C LEU A 106 8.24 -5.07 -0.66
N TYR A 107 7.04 -5.13 -1.22
CA TYR A 107 6.54 -6.36 -1.79
C TYR A 107 7.43 -6.74 -2.97
N ALA A 108 8.13 -7.87 -2.90
CA ALA A 108 8.97 -8.28 -4.04
C ALA A 108 8.12 -8.68 -5.24
N ASN A 109 6.88 -9.10 -5.00
CA ASN A 109 5.91 -9.53 -6.02
C ASN A 109 4.46 -9.47 -5.48
N GLU A 110 3.49 -9.61 -6.39
CA GLU A 110 2.06 -9.54 -6.06
C GLU A 110 1.60 -10.60 -5.05
N ASN A 111 2.22 -11.78 -5.00
CA ASN A 111 1.83 -12.83 -4.05
C ASN A 111 2.21 -12.46 -2.62
N GLU A 112 3.39 -11.87 -2.41
CA GLU A 112 3.81 -11.37 -1.09
C GLU A 112 2.89 -10.24 -0.60
N CYS A 113 2.47 -9.36 -1.52
CA CYS A 113 1.47 -8.33 -1.26
C CYS A 113 0.13 -8.95 -0.80
N LEU A 114 -0.33 -9.99 -1.49
CA LEU A 114 -1.58 -10.66 -1.19
C LEU A 114 -1.56 -11.33 0.19
N ASP A 115 -0.49 -12.06 0.51
CA ASP A 115 -0.32 -12.74 1.80
C ASP A 115 -0.32 -11.74 2.97
N GLU A 116 0.33 -10.59 2.80
CA GLU A 116 0.36 -9.54 3.82
C GLU A 116 -1.00 -8.84 3.96
N CYS A 117 -1.65 -8.49 2.84
CA CYS A 117 -2.98 -7.87 2.85
C CYS A 117 -4.02 -8.75 3.57
N LEU A 118 -3.93 -10.07 3.39
CA LEU A 118 -4.81 -11.02 4.06
C LEU A 118 -4.55 -11.13 5.56
N GLY A 119 -3.34 -10.80 6.05
CA GLY A 119 -3.01 -10.86 7.47
C GLY A 119 -3.25 -12.24 8.11
N GLY A 120 -3.17 -13.32 7.32
CA GLY A 120 -3.50 -14.69 7.74
C GLY A 120 -5.00 -15.03 7.77
N LEU A 121 -5.88 -14.11 7.36
CA LEU A 121 -7.31 -14.37 7.17
C LEU A 121 -7.54 -14.99 5.79
N SER A 122 -8.33 -16.07 5.71
CA SER A 122 -8.67 -16.72 4.44
C SER A 122 -10.16 -16.54 4.12
N LEU A 123 -10.58 -15.29 4.02
CA LEU A 123 -11.95 -14.94 3.63
C LEU A 123 -12.00 -14.65 2.13
N VAL A 124 -12.92 -15.32 1.42
CA VAL A 124 -13.08 -15.15 -0.03
C VAL A 124 -13.36 -13.69 -0.42
N SER A 125 -14.06 -12.93 0.43
CA SER A 125 -14.28 -11.50 0.24
C SER A 125 -12.98 -10.70 0.34
N MET A 126 -12.17 -10.92 1.38
CA MET A 126 -10.88 -10.24 1.55
C MET A 126 -9.90 -10.58 0.43
N LEU A 127 -9.89 -11.84 -0.03
CA LEU A 127 -9.04 -12.27 -1.15
C LEU A 127 -9.27 -11.43 -2.41
N LYS A 128 -10.53 -11.14 -2.75
CA LYS A 128 -10.87 -10.34 -3.93
C LYS A 128 -10.42 -8.89 -3.78
N VAL A 129 -10.65 -8.29 -2.61
CA VAL A 129 -10.27 -6.91 -2.33
C VAL A 129 -8.74 -6.77 -2.34
N CYS A 130 -8.03 -7.69 -1.69
CA CYS A 130 -6.57 -7.71 -1.67
C CYS A 130 -5.95 -7.96 -3.05
N ASP A 131 -6.50 -8.89 -3.86
CA ASP A 131 -6.04 -9.09 -5.24
C ASP A 131 -6.19 -7.80 -6.07
N LYS A 132 -7.31 -7.08 -5.93
CA LYS A 132 -7.50 -5.77 -6.60
C LYS A 132 -6.47 -4.75 -6.13
N LEU A 133 -6.29 -4.57 -4.82
CA LEU A 133 -5.34 -3.60 -4.25
C LEU A 133 -3.89 -3.89 -4.66
N CYS A 134 -3.48 -5.16 -4.66
CA CYS A 134 -2.14 -5.54 -5.09
C CYS A 134 -1.91 -5.26 -6.57
N ARG A 135 -2.88 -5.53 -7.44
CA ARG A 135 -2.77 -5.17 -8.87
C ARG A 135 -2.65 -3.67 -9.08
N ILE A 136 -3.45 -2.88 -8.36
CA ILE A 136 -3.36 -1.42 -8.40
C ILE A 136 -1.96 -0.97 -7.96
N HIS A 137 -1.48 -1.46 -6.82
CA HIS A 137 -0.16 -1.13 -6.28
C HIS A 137 0.98 -1.46 -7.27
N PHE A 138 0.90 -2.60 -7.96
CA PHE A 138 1.89 -3.02 -8.95
C PHE A 138 1.72 -2.34 -10.33
N SER A 139 0.60 -1.63 -10.56
CA SER A 139 0.37 -0.87 -11.78
C SER A 139 1.14 0.46 -11.84
N PHE A 140 1.60 0.97 -10.68
CA PHE A 140 2.31 2.23 -10.60
C PHE A 140 3.74 2.13 -11.18
N PRO A 141 4.09 2.90 -12.23
CA PRO A 141 5.40 2.82 -12.87
C PRO A 141 6.56 3.28 -11.96
N ASN A 142 6.27 4.08 -10.94
CA ASN A 142 7.20 4.62 -9.96
C ASN A 142 7.11 3.92 -8.58
N ARG A 143 6.46 2.75 -8.50
CA ARG A 143 6.20 2.03 -7.24
C ARG A 143 7.43 1.89 -6.36
N GLU A 144 8.54 1.36 -6.89
CA GLU A 144 9.76 1.12 -6.10
C GLU A 144 10.34 2.41 -5.48
N LYS A 145 10.20 3.54 -6.18
CA LYS A 145 10.61 4.84 -5.65
C LYS A 145 9.66 5.27 -4.54
N TYR A 146 8.35 5.14 -4.75
CA TYR A 146 7.33 5.46 -3.75
C TYR A 146 7.55 4.69 -2.46
N GLU A 147 7.66 3.38 -2.60
CA GLU A 147 7.85 2.41 -1.54
C GLU A 147 9.10 2.70 -0.70
N ARG A 148 10.23 3.04 -1.36
CA ARG A 148 11.46 3.42 -0.68
C ARG A 148 11.30 4.71 0.12
N GLU A 149 10.70 5.73 -0.49
CA GLU A 149 10.49 7.03 0.14
C GLU A 149 9.54 6.92 1.35
N LEU A 150 8.48 6.12 1.23
CA LEU A 150 7.57 5.80 2.33
C LEU A 150 8.31 5.09 3.48
N ARG A 151 9.15 4.09 3.18
CA ARG A 151 9.97 3.39 4.18
C ARG A 151 10.92 4.35 4.90
N ASP A 152 11.68 5.15 4.17
CA ASP A 152 12.64 6.10 4.72
C ASP A 152 11.95 7.11 5.64
N PHE A 153 10.78 7.60 5.22
CA PHE A 153 9.94 8.45 6.02
C PHE A 153 9.47 7.78 7.31
N SER A 154 8.93 6.56 7.24
CA SER A 154 8.41 5.83 8.40
C SER A 154 9.51 5.53 9.44
N VAL A 155 10.70 5.13 8.98
CA VAL A 155 11.87 4.92 9.86
C VAL A 155 12.23 6.21 10.59
N LYS A 156 12.30 7.32 9.87
CA LYS A 156 12.59 8.64 10.45
C LYS A 156 11.51 9.08 11.45
N TYR A 157 10.24 8.97 11.07
CA TYR A 157 9.11 9.36 11.91
C TYR A 157 9.10 8.58 13.24
N LEU A 158 9.32 7.27 13.20
CA LEU A 158 9.40 6.45 14.41
C LEU A 158 10.58 6.87 15.31
N ALA A 159 11.76 7.12 14.72
CA ALA A 159 12.92 7.60 15.46
C ALA A 159 12.74 9.01 16.06
N ASP A 160 11.97 9.88 15.41
CA ASP A 160 11.64 11.22 15.92
C ASP A 160 10.65 11.12 17.09
N ARG A 161 9.58 10.33 16.94
CA ARG A 161 8.58 10.11 17.99
C ARG A 161 9.19 9.53 19.28
N ASP A 162 10.08 8.55 19.15
CA ASP A 162 10.71 7.91 20.31
C ASP A 162 11.70 8.85 21.06
N ARG A 163 12.07 10.00 20.48
CA ARG A 163 12.86 11.05 21.14
C ARG A 163 12.01 12.06 21.91
N GLU A 164 10.72 12.14 21.63
CA GLU A 164 9.78 13.07 22.29
C GLU A 164 9.10 12.47 23.53
N LEU A 165 9.22 11.14 23.71
CA LEU A 165 8.69 10.38 24.86
C LEU A 165 9.74 10.18 25.96
#